data_AF-A0A511CW29-F1
#
_entry.id   AF-A0A511CW29-F1
#
_cell.length_a   1.000
_cell.length_b   1.000
_cell.length_c   1.000
_cell.angle_alpha   90.00
_cell.angle_beta   90.00
_cell.angle_gamma   90.00
#
_symmetry.space_group_name_H-M   'P 1'
#
loop_
_entity.id
_entity.type
_entity.pdbx_description
1 polymer ?
#
loop_
_entity_poly.entity_id
_entity_poly.type
_entity_poly.pdbx_seq_one_letter_code
_entity_poly.pdbx_strand_id
1 'polypeptide(L)'
;MTRTYRIGQIVPSSNVTMETEIPALLRARETVLPERFTFHSARMRMTRVTAEELAAMDAESDRCAVELSDARVDVLGYACLVAIMSAGPGYHRNAQQRLHGRTADNGAPAPVVTSAVVLSACVQMPSLDVLDEVQDALGKPVLSAAVATTHRMLRALGLPAEAPRGGALLGGAYALADPAEAVVA
;
A
#
# COMPACT_ATOMS: atom_id res chain seq x y z
N MET A 1 -14.96 14.42 -20.22
CA MET A 1 -14.11 13.33 -20.73
C MET A 1 -13.67 12.49 -19.55
N THR A 2 -13.78 11.18 -19.68
CA THR A 2 -13.41 10.22 -18.65
C THR A 2 -11.88 10.11 -18.59
N ARG A 3 -11.25 10.51 -17.47
CA ARG A 3 -9.79 10.41 -17.33
C ARG A 3 -9.41 8.94 -17.04
N THR A 4 -8.49 8.41 -17.83
CA THR A 4 -7.88 7.10 -17.60
C THR A 4 -6.55 7.27 -16.90
N TYR A 5 -6.34 6.57 -15.79
CA TYR A 5 -5.09 6.52 -15.04
C TYR A 5 -4.35 5.21 -15.33
N ARG A 6 -3.04 5.29 -15.49
CA ARG A 6 -2.12 4.16 -15.69
C ARG A 6 -1.45 3.84 -14.36
N ILE A 7 -1.77 2.67 -13.81
CA ILE A 7 -1.26 2.20 -12.53
C ILE A 7 -0.06 1.28 -12.80
N GLY A 8 1.13 1.71 -12.40
CA GLY A 8 2.34 0.90 -12.44
C GLY A 8 2.49 0.06 -11.18
N GLN A 9 2.79 -1.23 -11.32
CA GLN A 9 3.00 -2.16 -10.20
C GLN A 9 4.38 -2.82 -10.31
N ILE A 10 5.28 -2.52 -9.36
CA ILE A 10 6.53 -3.25 -9.18
C ILE A 10 6.24 -4.42 -8.24
N VAL A 11 6.24 -5.66 -8.77
CA VAL A 11 5.79 -6.86 -8.05
C VAL A 11 6.86 -7.96 -8.03
N PRO A 12 6.92 -8.79 -6.98
CA PRO A 12 7.72 -10.01 -7.02
C PRO A 12 7.27 -10.94 -8.15
N SER A 13 8.21 -11.66 -8.77
CA SER A 13 7.90 -12.54 -9.90
C SER A 13 6.92 -13.67 -9.58
N SER A 14 6.84 -14.07 -8.31
CA SER A 14 5.94 -15.11 -7.81
C SER A 14 4.61 -14.55 -7.28
N ASN A 15 4.47 -13.23 -7.19
CA ASN A 15 3.26 -12.61 -6.66
C ASN A 15 2.17 -12.57 -7.74
N VAL A 16 1.03 -13.20 -7.45
CA VAL A 16 -0.17 -13.18 -8.31
C VAL A 16 -1.31 -12.36 -7.70
N THR A 17 -1.23 -12.07 -6.41
CA THR A 17 -2.29 -11.41 -5.63
C THR A 17 -2.41 -9.93 -5.97
N MET A 18 -1.31 -9.20 -6.07
CA MET A 18 -1.33 -7.74 -6.30
C MET A 18 -1.90 -7.38 -7.67
N GLU A 19 -1.63 -8.23 -8.68
CA GLU A 19 -2.16 -8.10 -10.04
C GLU A 19 -3.61 -8.63 -10.15
N THR A 20 -4.17 -9.19 -9.08
CA THR A 20 -5.57 -9.63 -9.00
C THR A 20 -6.41 -8.64 -8.19
N GLU A 21 -5.99 -8.34 -6.96
CA GLU A 21 -6.79 -7.58 -6.00
C GLU A 21 -6.83 -6.08 -6.29
N ILE A 22 -5.69 -5.46 -6.66
CA ILE A 22 -5.68 -4.02 -7.01
C ILE A 22 -6.58 -3.75 -8.22
N PRO A 23 -6.49 -4.52 -9.33
CA PRO A 23 -7.44 -4.38 -10.42
C PRO A 23 -8.88 -4.62 -9.99
N ALA A 24 -9.18 -5.64 -9.20
CA ALA A 24 -10.54 -5.91 -8.74
C ALA A 24 -11.13 -4.73 -7.93
N LEU A 25 -10.36 -4.17 -6.99
CA LEU A 25 -10.77 -3.03 -6.17
C LEU A 25 -11.00 -1.77 -7.02
N LEU A 26 -10.10 -1.47 -7.95
CA LEU A 26 -10.24 -0.29 -8.81
C LEU A 26 -11.35 -0.46 -9.86
N ARG A 27 -11.58 -1.68 -10.37
CA ARG A 27 -12.74 -1.98 -11.23
C ARG A 27 -14.06 -1.84 -10.47
N ALA A 28 -14.12 -2.23 -9.19
CA ALA A 28 -15.29 -1.97 -8.35
C ALA A 28 -15.54 -0.46 -8.18
N ARG A 29 -14.49 0.37 -8.06
CA ARG A 29 -14.62 1.83 -8.04
C ARG A 29 -15.18 2.40 -9.35
N GLU A 30 -14.85 1.80 -10.50
CA GLU A 30 -15.35 2.27 -11.82
C GLU A 30 -16.87 2.17 -11.99
N THR A 31 -17.56 1.36 -11.17
CA THR A 31 -19.03 1.22 -11.20
C THR A 31 -19.75 2.38 -10.50
N VAL A 32 -19.07 3.04 -9.57
CA VAL A 32 -19.62 4.14 -8.76
C VAL A 32 -19.04 5.51 -9.11
N LEU A 33 -17.88 5.57 -9.77
CA LEU A 33 -17.16 6.80 -10.09
C LEU A 33 -16.65 6.83 -11.54
N PRO A 34 -16.44 8.03 -12.12
CA PRO A 34 -16.18 8.16 -13.55
C PRO A 34 -14.77 7.77 -13.98
N GLU A 35 -13.74 7.86 -13.12
CA GLU A 35 -12.35 7.55 -13.53
C GLU A 35 -12.20 6.10 -14.02
N ARG A 36 -11.19 5.86 -14.87
CA ARG A 36 -10.87 4.54 -15.42
C ARG A 36 -9.41 4.18 -15.19
N PHE A 37 -9.10 2.89 -15.15
CA PHE A 37 -7.76 2.41 -14.81
C PHE A 37 -7.23 1.39 -15.83
N THR A 38 -5.92 1.47 -16.07
CA THR A 38 -5.12 0.45 -16.77
C THR A 38 -3.96 0.04 -15.88
N PHE A 39 -3.53 -1.22 -15.97
CA PHE A 39 -2.57 -1.83 -15.05
C PHE A 39 -1.35 -2.30 -15.82
N HIS A 40 -0.16 -1.93 -15.34
CA HIS A 40 1.11 -2.20 -16.01
C HIS A 40 2.09 -2.71 -14.96
N SER A 41 2.72 -3.86 -15.21
CA SER A 41 3.59 -4.50 -14.22
C SER A 41 5.02 -4.63 -14.71
N ALA A 42 5.96 -4.46 -13.79
CA ALA A 42 7.36 -4.86 -13.94
C ALA A 42 7.73 -5.78 -12.77
N ARG A 43 8.51 -6.82 -13.04
CA ARG A 43 8.75 -7.92 -12.09
C ARG A 43 10.19 -7.96 -11.62
N MET A 44 10.37 -8.11 -10.31
CA MET A 44 11.64 -8.39 -9.64
C MET A 44 11.68 -9.88 -9.26
N ARG A 45 12.78 -10.61 -9.51
CA ARG A 45 12.80 -12.06 -9.29
C ARG A 45 12.82 -12.40 -7.79
N MET A 46 11.87 -13.24 -7.37
CA MET A 46 11.83 -13.84 -6.03
C MET A 46 10.87 -15.04 -6.04
N THR A 47 11.23 -16.15 -5.39
CA THR A 47 10.34 -17.33 -5.23
C THR A 47 10.25 -17.81 -3.79
N ARG A 48 11.16 -17.40 -2.91
CA ARG A 48 11.11 -17.67 -1.48
C ARG A 48 11.32 -16.38 -0.70
N VAL A 49 10.66 -16.28 0.45
CA VAL A 49 10.78 -15.10 1.31
C VAL A 49 11.92 -15.31 2.30
N THR A 50 13.14 -15.06 1.85
CA THR A 50 14.36 -15.07 2.67
C THR A 50 15.02 -13.69 2.64
N ALA A 51 15.85 -13.36 3.64
CA ALA A 51 16.53 -12.06 3.69
C ALA A 51 17.39 -11.81 2.44
N GLU A 52 18.07 -12.85 1.95
CA GLU A 52 18.90 -12.80 0.74
C GLU A 52 18.05 -12.56 -0.52
N GLU A 53 16.98 -13.33 -0.72
CA GLU A 53 16.11 -13.15 -1.88
C GLU A 53 15.39 -11.79 -1.86
N LEU A 54 15.02 -11.29 -0.67
CA LEU A 54 14.41 -9.96 -0.54
C LEU A 54 15.37 -8.83 -0.93
N ALA A 55 16.64 -8.92 -0.53
CA ALA A 55 17.66 -7.95 -0.90
C ALA A 55 17.97 -8.01 -2.41
N ALA A 56 18.12 -9.22 -2.96
CA ALA A 56 18.34 -9.42 -4.40
C ALA A 56 17.16 -8.89 -5.24
N MET A 57 15.94 -9.17 -4.79
CA MET A 57 14.72 -8.68 -5.42
C MET A 57 14.66 -7.14 -5.38
N ASP A 58 14.90 -6.51 -4.23
CA ASP A 58 14.84 -5.05 -4.11
C ASP A 58 15.90 -4.35 -4.99
N ALA A 59 17.06 -4.96 -5.21
CA ALA A 59 18.08 -4.43 -6.11
C ALA A 59 17.59 -4.31 -7.57
N GLU A 60 16.59 -5.10 -7.98
CA GLU A 60 15.96 -4.99 -9.30
C GLU A 60 14.92 -3.86 -9.41
N SER A 61 14.53 -3.23 -8.30
CA SER A 61 13.45 -2.23 -8.27
C SER A 61 13.73 -1.01 -9.15
N ASP A 62 15.00 -0.60 -9.26
CA ASP A 62 15.42 0.53 -10.10
C ASP A 62 15.19 0.24 -11.59
N ARG A 63 15.45 -0.99 -12.05
CA ARG A 63 15.16 -1.43 -13.42
C ARG A 63 13.64 -1.38 -13.67
N CYS A 64 12.85 -1.92 -12.75
CA CYS A 64 11.39 -1.95 -12.87
C CYS A 64 10.77 -0.55 -12.89
N ALA A 65 11.30 0.39 -12.10
CA ALA A 65 10.85 1.79 -12.13
C ALA A 65 11.08 2.44 -13.51
N VAL A 66 12.24 2.18 -14.13
CA VAL A 66 12.54 2.67 -15.49
C VAL A 66 11.56 2.06 -16.50
N GLU A 67 11.41 0.73 -16.51
CA GLU A 67 10.49 0.02 -17.42
C GLU A 67 9.06 0.55 -17.36
N LEU A 68 8.54 0.82 -16.15
CA LEU A 68 7.19 1.35 -15.97
C LEU A 68 7.10 2.84 -16.31
N SER A 69 8.17 3.60 -16.13
CA SER A 69 8.21 5.00 -16.53
C SER A 69 8.19 5.18 -18.06
N ASP A 70 8.69 4.21 -18.84
CA ASP A 70 8.56 4.20 -20.31
C ASP A 70 7.08 4.18 -20.73
N ALA A 71 6.23 3.48 -19.98
CA ALA A 71 4.78 3.46 -20.18
C ALA A 71 4.08 4.76 -19.70
N ARG A 72 4.82 5.70 -19.10
CA ARG A 72 4.33 6.96 -18.52
C ARG A 72 3.16 6.72 -17.59
N VAL A 73 3.35 5.83 -16.62
CA VAL A 73 2.34 5.54 -15.58
C VAL A 73 2.07 6.77 -14.72
N ASP A 74 0.81 6.96 -14.29
CA ASP A 74 0.40 8.08 -13.45
C ASP A 74 0.83 7.90 -11.99
N VAL A 75 1.05 6.65 -11.55
CA VAL A 75 1.53 6.30 -10.20
C VAL A 75 2.27 4.95 -10.24
N LEU A 76 3.26 4.79 -9.37
CA LEU A 76 4.04 3.58 -9.19
C LEU A 76 3.84 2.99 -7.80
N GLY A 77 3.33 1.76 -7.71
CA GLY A 77 3.25 1.00 -6.48
C GLY A 77 4.39 0.00 -6.34
N TYR A 78 5.23 0.15 -5.31
CA TYR A 78 6.13 -0.91 -4.86
C TYR A 78 5.38 -1.85 -3.92
N ALA A 79 5.18 -3.10 -4.35
CA ALA A 79 4.21 -3.99 -3.72
C ALA A 79 4.72 -4.78 -2.49
N CYS A 80 6.01 -5.11 -2.43
CA CYS A 80 6.52 -6.06 -1.42
C CYS A 80 6.81 -5.38 -0.07
N LEU A 81 5.82 -5.36 0.83
CA LEU A 81 5.95 -4.73 2.15
C LEU A 81 7.17 -5.26 2.94
N VAL A 82 7.36 -6.59 2.97
CA VAL A 82 8.43 -7.24 3.74
C VAL A 82 9.83 -6.89 3.23
N ALA A 83 10.02 -6.65 1.93
CA ALA A 83 11.30 -6.21 1.39
C ALA A 83 11.67 -4.82 1.92
N ILE A 84 10.69 -3.91 1.97
CA ILE A 84 10.88 -2.58 2.52
C ILE A 84 11.14 -2.61 4.03
N MET A 85 10.39 -3.42 4.78
CA MET A 85 10.54 -3.50 6.23
C MET A 85 11.86 -4.15 6.65
N SER A 86 12.30 -5.19 5.93
CA SER A 86 13.54 -5.94 6.24
C SER A 86 14.81 -5.15 5.94
N ALA A 87 14.74 -4.14 5.07
CA ALA A 87 15.88 -3.29 4.72
C ALA A 87 16.23 -2.24 5.79
N GLY A 88 15.39 -2.10 6.83
CA GLY A 88 15.66 -1.28 8.01
C GLY A 88 14.77 -0.05 8.16
N PRO A 89 14.87 0.65 9.31
CA PRO A 89 14.04 1.80 9.62
C PRO A 89 14.15 2.91 8.56
N GLY A 90 13.02 3.49 8.18
CA GLY A 90 12.97 4.58 7.20
C GLY A 90 13.21 4.18 5.74
N TYR A 91 13.51 2.91 5.43
CA TYR A 91 13.85 2.49 4.07
C TYR A 91 12.77 2.77 3.04
N HIS A 92 11.49 2.76 3.44
CA HIS A 92 10.38 3.16 2.55
C HIS A 92 10.57 4.56 1.95
N ARG A 93 11.12 5.54 2.68
CA ARG A 93 11.38 6.89 2.17
C ARG A 93 12.54 6.88 1.19
N ASN A 94 13.60 6.13 1.52
CA ASN A 94 14.74 5.95 0.63
C ASN A 94 14.30 5.30 -0.69
N ALA A 95 13.55 4.20 -0.63
CA ALA A 95 13.00 3.53 -1.81
C ALA A 95 12.09 4.45 -2.62
N GLN A 96 11.18 5.20 -1.98
CA GLN A 96 10.32 6.17 -2.68
C GLN A 96 11.13 7.25 -3.40
N GLN A 97 12.09 7.87 -2.71
CA GLN A 97 12.96 8.91 -3.28
C GLN A 97 13.82 8.36 -4.42
N ARG A 98 14.44 7.19 -4.21
CA ARG A 98 15.30 6.52 -5.21
C ARG A 98 14.50 6.20 -6.47
N LEU A 99 13.39 5.48 -6.34
CA LEU A 99 12.58 5.04 -7.48
C LEU A 99 11.93 6.22 -8.21
N HIS A 100 11.49 7.25 -7.47
CA HIS A 100 11.00 8.47 -8.09
C HIS A 100 12.11 9.14 -8.92
N GLY A 101 13.32 9.24 -8.35
CA GLY A 101 14.51 9.72 -9.06
C GLY A 101 14.76 8.96 -10.36
N ARG A 102 14.68 7.62 -10.35
CA ARG A 102 14.83 6.79 -11.56
C ARG A 102 13.80 7.15 -12.64
N THR A 103 12.55 7.39 -12.26
CA THR A 103 11.51 7.78 -13.23
C THR A 103 11.69 9.21 -13.76
N ALA A 104 12.18 10.12 -12.91
CA ALA A 104 12.48 11.49 -13.28
C ALA A 104 13.68 11.55 -14.24
N ASP A 105 14.75 10.79 -13.96
CA ASP A 105 15.93 10.65 -14.82
C ASP A 105 15.56 10.12 -16.22
N ASN A 106 14.53 9.26 -16.30
CA ASN A 106 14.00 8.74 -17.57
C ASN A 106 13.00 9.69 -18.27
N GLY A 107 12.81 10.91 -17.76
CA GLY A 107 11.94 11.92 -18.38
C GLY A 107 10.43 11.66 -18.24
N ALA A 108 10.02 10.79 -17.31
CA ALA A 108 8.63 10.45 -17.04
C ALA A 108 8.39 10.31 -15.52
N PRO A 109 8.45 11.41 -14.76
CA PRO A 109 8.32 11.38 -13.31
C PRO A 109 6.95 10.82 -12.91
N ALA A 110 6.96 9.78 -12.07
CA ALA A 110 5.76 9.20 -11.49
C ALA A 110 5.86 9.21 -9.96
N PRO A 111 4.80 9.62 -9.24
CA PRO A 111 4.74 9.45 -7.79
C PRO A 111 4.90 7.97 -7.41
N VAL A 112 5.82 7.69 -6.48
CA VAL A 112 6.06 6.34 -5.98
C VAL A 112 5.41 6.15 -4.60
N VAL A 113 4.52 5.17 -4.51
CA VAL A 113 3.86 4.74 -3.28
C VAL A 113 4.35 3.35 -2.89
N THR A 114 4.39 3.11 -1.58
CA THR A 114 4.73 1.81 -1.00
C THR A 114 3.56 1.36 -0.13
N SER A 115 3.34 0.05 0.00
CA SER A 115 2.21 -0.51 0.76
C SER A 115 2.09 0.06 2.18
N ALA A 116 0.85 0.13 2.68
CA ALA A 116 0.56 0.36 4.09
C ALA A 116 1.12 -0.78 4.95
N VAL A 117 1.43 -0.50 6.22
CA VAL A 117 2.01 -1.49 7.12
C VAL A 117 0.87 -2.21 7.85
N VAL A 118 0.81 -3.53 7.72
CA VAL A 118 -0.09 -4.36 8.54
C VAL A 118 0.76 -5.00 9.64
N LEU A 119 0.60 -4.50 10.86
CA LEU A 119 1.37 -4.95 12.03
C LEU A 119 0.92 -6.32 12.54
N SER A 120 -0.38 -6.61 12.44
CA SER A 120 -0.91 -7.95 12.71
C SER A 120 -2.21 -8.19 11.95
N ALA A 121 -2.28 -9.30 11.21
CA ALA A 121 -3.51 -9.77 10.58
C ALA A 121 -4.24 -10.85 11.41
N CYS A 122 -3.64 -11.33 12.51
CA CYS A 122 -4.23 -12.33 13.41
C CYS A 122 -4.53 -11.69 14.76
N VAL A 123 -5.76 -11.87 15.28
CA VAL A 123 -6.18 -11.27 16.57
C VAL A 123 -5.49 -11.90 17.80
N GLN A 124 -4.88 -13.08 17.66
CA GLN A 124 -4.24 -13.79 18.78
C GLN A 124 -2.83 -13.26 19.11
N MET A 125 -2.19 -12.55 18.18
CA MET A 125 -0.88 -11.95 18.39
C MET A 125 -1.03 -10.53 18.95
N PRO A 126 -0.55 -10.25 20.18
CA PRO A 126 -0.60 -8.90 20.74
C PRO A 126 0.20 -7.93 19.87
N SER A 127 -0.45 -6.85 19.45
CA SER A 127 0.16 -5.82 18.59
C SER A 127 -0.20 -4.39 19.00
N LEU A 128 -1.18 -4.21 19.89
CA LEU A 128 -1.68 -2.90 20.30
C LEU A 128 -0.59 -2.05 20.96
N ASP A 129 0.29 -2.66 21.76
CA ASP A 129 1.24 -1.89 22.56
C ASP A 129 2.33 -1.19 21.75
N VAL A 130 2.63 -1.70 20.56
CA VAL A 130 3.68 -1.19 19.67
C VAL A 130 3.11 -0.47 18.45
N LEU A 131 1.79 -0.34 18.35
CA LEU A 131 1.14 0.10 17.10
C LEU A 131 1.47 1.55 16.74
N ASP A 132 1.34 2.46 17.71
CA ASP A 132 1.70 3.87 17.53
C ASP A 132 3.22 4.04 17.37
N GLU A 133 4.02 3.33 18.15
CA GLU A 133 5.50 3.38 18.05
C GLU A 133 5.96 2.98 16.65
N VAL A 134 5.42 1.87 16.12
CA VAL A 134 5.73 1.40 14.77
C VAL A 134 5.22 2.39 13.72
N GLN A 135 4.06 3.00 13.92
CA GLN A 135 3.52 4.02 13.02
C GLN A 135 4.43 5.26 12.95
N ASP A 136 4.86 5.75 14.11
CA ASP A 136 5.73 6.93 14.21
C ASP A 136 7.10 6.63 13.61
N ALA A 137 7.68 5.46 13.92
CA ALA A 137 8.96 5.02 13.38
C ALA A 137 8.92 4.85 11.85
N LEU A 138 7.80 4.33 11.32
CA LEU A 138 7.63 4.07 9.89
C LEU A 138 7.01 5.24 9.13
N GLY A 139 6.54 6.30 9.78
CA GLY A 139 5.89 7.45 9.12
C GLY A 139 4.75 7.05 8.16
N LYS A 140 4.06 5.95 8.45
CA LYS A 140 3.04 5.35 7.58
C LYS A 140 1.88 4.83 8.42
N PRO A 141 0.64 4.84 7.88
CA PRO A 141 -0.48 4.19 8.52
C PRO A 141 -0.16 2.72 8.85
N VAL A 142 -0.32 2.36 10.11
CA VAL A 142 -0.21 0.99 10.60
C VAL A 142 -1.58 0.46 10.95
N LEU A 143 -1.90 -0.74 10.47
CA LEU A 143 -3.16 -1.42 10.74
C LEU A 143 -2.93 -2.73 11.48
N SER A 144 -3.84 -3.10 12.37
CA SER A 144 -3.98 -4.46 12.89
C SER A 144 -5.41 -4.95 12.76
N ALA A 145 -5.62 -6.27 12.79
CA ALA A 145 -6.95 -6.87 12.78
C ALA A 145 -7.80 -6.35 13.96
N ALA A 146 -7.22 -6.24 15.17
CA ALA A 146 -7.92 -5.73 16.34
C ALA A 146 -8.33 -4.25 16.20
N VAL A 147 -7.44 -3.41 15.66
CA VAL A 147 -7.74 -1.99 15.37
C VAL A 147 -8.83 -1.86 14.30
N ALA A 148 -8.75 -2.64 13.23
CA ALA A 148 -9.77 -2.66 12.17
C ALA A 148 -11.13 -3.14 12.69
N THR A 149 -11.17 -4.18 13.52
CA THR A 149 -12.42 -4.65 14.15
C THR A 149 -12.99 -3.61 15.11
N THR A 150 -12.14 -2.95 15.92
CA THR A 150 -12.57 -1.88 16.84
C THR A 150 -13.15 -0.69 16.09
N HIS A 151 -12.52 -0.29 14.97
CA HIS A 151 -13.07 0.74 14.09
C HIS A 151 -14.48 0.37 13.62
N ARG A 152 -14.66 -0.85 13.09
CA ARG A 152 -15.98 -1.34 12.66
C ARG A 152 -17.00 -1.39 13.79
N MET A 153 -16.60 -1.79 15.00
CA MET A 153 -17.49 -1.81 16.18
C MET A 153 -17.97 -0.41 16.55
N LEU A 154 -17.06 0.57 16.65
CA LEU A 154 -17.41 1.94 16.97
C LEU A 154 -18.34 2.55 15.93
N ARG A 155 -18.04 2.33 14.64
CA ARG A 155 -18.88 2.78 13.54
C ARG A 155 -20.27 2.12 13.56
N ALA A 156 -20.38 0.81 13.83
CA ALA A 156 -21.66 0.11 13.94
C ALA A 156 -22.53 0.61 15.11
N LEU A 157 -21.90 1.15 16.16
CA LEU A 157 -22.59 1.77 17.30
C LEU A 157 -23.00 3.23 17.05
N GLY A 158 -22.75 3.77 15.84
CA GLY A 158 -22.99 5.18 15.52
C GLY A 158 -22.01 6.13 16.21
N LEU A 159 -20.87 5.62 16.71
CA LEU A 159 -19.85 6.40 17.39
C LEU A 159 -18.73 6.81 16.41
N PRO A 160 -18.07 7.95 16.63
CA PRO A 160 -16.79 8.24 16.00
C PRO A 160 -15.79 7.11 16.33
N ALA A 161 -15.13 6.57 15.31
CA ALA A 161 -14.13 5.54 15.47
C ALA A 161 -12.80 6.14 15.92
N GLU A 162 -12.76 6.56 17.18
CA GLU A 162 -11.61 7.18 17.83
C GLU A 162 -11.22 6.41 19.08
N ALA A 163 -9.93 6.06 19.18
CA ALA A 163 -9.37 5.47 20.37
C ALA A 163 -7.88 5.82 20.46
N PRO A 164 -7.38 6.16 21.66
CA PRO A 164 -5.95 6.31 21.86
C PRO A 164 -5.25 4.99 21.55
N ARG A 165 -4.03 5.05 21.01
CA ARG A 165 -3.20 3.86 20.69
C ARG A 165 -3.71 2.96 19.56
N GLY A 166 -4.65 3.45 18.77
CA GLY A 166 -5.22 2.71 17.65
C GLY A 166 -4.64 3.09 16.28
N GLY A 167 -3.49 3.76 16.24
CA GLY A 167 -2.82 4.18 15.01
C GLY A 167 -3.69 5.07 14.12
N ALA A 168 -3.34 5.14 12.84
CA ALA A 168 -4.01 6.02 11.90
C ALA A 168 -5.52 5.76 11.79
N LEU A 169 -5.95 4.48 11.86
CA LEU A 169 -7.36 4.12 11.65
C LEU A 169 -8.28 4.61 12.76
N LEU A 170 -7.81 4.66 14.02
CA LEU A 170 -8.57 5.15 15.18
C LEU A 170 -8.07 6.52 15.67
N GLY A 171 -7.17 7.17 14.93
CA GLY A 171 -6.58 8.47 15.28
C GLY A 171 -7.39 9.69 14.85
N GLY A 172 -8.71 9.55 14.59
CA GLY A 172 -9.59 10.67 14.21
C GLY A 172 -9.78 10.87 12.70
N ALA A 173 -8.72 10.71 11.90
CA ALA A 173 -8.77 10.97 10.45
C ALA A 173 -9.79 10.11 9.68
N TYR A 174 -10.11 8.91 10.21
CA TYR A 174 -11.10 7.99 9.64
C TYR A 174 -12.28 7.73 10.59
N ALA A 175 -12.48 8.60 11.58
CA ALA A 175 -13.46 8.41 12.66
C ALA A 175 -14.91 8.35 12.17
N LEU A 176 -15.22 9.08 11.10
CA LEU A 176 -16.56 9.16 10.50
C LEU A 176 -16.68 8.38 9.20
N ALA A 177 -15.67 7.58 8.83
CA ALA A 177 -15.75 6.73 7.64
C ALA A 177 -16.93 5.75 7.81
N ASP A 178 -17.97 5.90 6.99
CA ASP A 178 -19.27 5.34 7.28
C ASP A 178 -19.37 3.83 6.96
N PRO A 179 -19.98 3.00 7.82
CA PRO A 179 -20.12 1.58 7.56
C PRO A 179 -21.41 1.22 6.78
N ALA A 180 -22.36 2.15 6.56
CA ALA A 180 -23.73 1.82 6.15
C ALA A 180 -24.32 2.60 4.96
N GLU A 181 -23.77 3.73 4.50
CA GLU A 181 -24.10 4.24 3.14
C GLU A 181 -23.57 3.32 2.03
N ALA A 182 -22.65 2.41 2.35
CA ALA A 182 -22.03 1.47 1.42
C ALA A 182 -22.87 0.22 1.05
N VAL A 183 -24.17 0.12 1.40
CA VAL A 183 -24.99 -1.05 1.02
C VAL A 183 -26.39 -0.75 0.43
N VAL A 184 -27.04 0.40 0.65
CA VAL A 184 -28.42 0.62 0.11
C VAL A 184 -28.83 2.07 -0.25
N ALA A 185 -27.94 3.06 -0.40
CA ALA A 185 -28.37 4.39 -0.89
C ALA A 185 -27.33 5.09 -1.75
#